data_AF-A0A2G2FF93-F1
#
_entry.id   AF-A0A2G2FF93-F1
#
_cell.length_a   1.000
_cell.length_b   1.000
_cell.length_c   1.000
_cell.angle_alpha   90.00
_cell.angle_beta   90.00
_cell.angle_gamma   90.00
#
_symmetry.space_group_name_H-M   'P 1'
#
loop_
_entity.id
_entity.type
_entity.pdbx_description
1 polymer ?
#
loop_
_entity_poly.entity_id
_entity_poly.type
_entity_poly.pdbx_seq_one_letter_code
_entity_poly.pdbx_strand_id
1 'polypeptide(L)' 'MGKVTESEKKSIKAKFLEFQKKGLLSYGKYLKEQQESASKSESKDAYKKYISEQIESNNRRIKEIDDKSDEELDVTNNN' A
#
# COMPACT_ATOMS: atom_id res chain seq x y z
N MET A 1 -2.94 34.87 -4.98
CA MET A 1 -2.87 33.40 -4.97
C MET A 1 -4.25 32.85 -4.67
N GLY A 2 -4.77 31.92 -5.48
CA GLY A 2 -6.09 31.32 -5.26
C GLY A 2 -6.10 30.48 -3.97
N LYS A 3 -7.18 30.54 -3.21
CA LYS A 3 -7.36 29.72 -2.01
C LYS A 3 -7.75 28.30 -2.45
N VAL A 4 -6.98 27.30 -2.03
CA VAL A 4 -7.33 25.89 -2.20
C VAL A 4 -8.49 25.55 -1.26
N THR A 5 -9.55 25.00 -1.81
CA THR A 5 -10.74 24.56 -1.06
C THR A 5 -10.49 23.26 -0.30
N GLU A 6 -11.25 23.01 0.77
CA GLU A 6 -11.17 21.74 1.49
C GLU A 6 -11.57 20.54 0.60
N SER A 7 -12.49 20.73 -0.35
CA SER A 7 -12.83 19.71 -1.34
C SER A 7 -11.66 19.33 -2.26
N GLU A 8 -10.87 20.32 -2.68
CA GLU A 8 -9.67 20.07 -3.50
C GLU A 8 -8.59 19.34 -2.69
N LYS A 9 -8.38 19.73 -1.43
CA LYS A 9 -7.45 19.03 -0.52
C LYS A 9 -7.83 17.56 -0.34
N LYS A 10 -9.13 17.29 -0.09
CA LYS A 10 -9.65 15.92 0.03
C LYS A 10 -9.46 15.11 -1.24
N SER A 11 -9.78 15.68 -2.40
CA SER A 11 -9.59 15.02 -3.70
C SER A 11 -8.13 14.65 -3.96
N ILE A 12 -7.20 15.57 -3.66
CA ILE A 12 -5.77 15.31 -3.80
C ILE A 12 -5.30 14.22 -2.85
N LYS A 13 -5.76 14.24 -1.59
CA LYS A 13 -5.44 13.21 -0.59
C LYS A 13 -5.93 11.83 -1.04
N ALA A 14 -7.16 11.72 -1.52
CA ALA A 14 -7.71 10.46 -2.03
C ALA A 14 -6.88 9.90 -3.21
N LYS A 15 -6.54 10.75 -4.20
CA LYS A 15 -5.69 10.36 -5.33
C LYS A 15 -4.29 9.93 -4.88
N PHE A 16 -3.74 10.59 -3.87
CA PHE A 16 -2.45 10.24 -3.30
C PHE A 16 -2.49 8.85 -2.64
N LEU A 17 -3.51 8.57 -1.82
CA LEU A 17 -3.70 7.25 -1.21
C LEU A 17 -3.89 6.16 -2.26
N GLU A 18 -4.68 6.42 -3.30
CA GLU A 18 -4.86 5.51 -4.44
C GLU A 18 -3.52 5.19 -5.13
N PHE A 19 -2.72 6.23 -5.39
CA PHE A 19 -1.39 6.08 -5.99
C PHE A 19 -0.46 5.24 -5.12
N GLN A 20 -0.43 5.51 -3.80
CA GLN A 20 0.36 4.72 -2.86
C GLN A 20 -0.07 3.24 -2.85
N LYS A 21 -1.38 2.96 -2.81
CA LYS A 21 -1.93 1.61 -2.87
C LYS A 21 -1.49 0.87 -4.13
N LYS A 22 -1.58 1.52 -5.30
CA LYS A 22 -1.11 0.95 -6.57
C LYS A 22 0.37 0.58 -6.53
N GLY A 23 1.21 1.44 -5.94
CA GLY A 23 2.63 1.15 -5.72
C GLY A 23 2.86 -0.10 -4.86
N LEU A 24 2.19 -0.19 -3.71
CA LEU A 24 2.31 -1.34 -2.80
C LEU A 24 1.78 -2.64 -3.41
N LEU A 25 0.71 -2.58 -4.20
CA LEU A 25 0.20 -3.76 -4.93
C LEU A 25 1.21 -4.24 -5.97
N SER A 26 1.86 -3.33 -6.69
CA SER A 26 2.92 -3.70 -7.64
C SER A 26 4.15 -4.27 -6.93
N TYR A 27 4.54 -3.69 -5.80
CA TYR A 27 5.65 -4.20 -5.02
C TYR A 27 5.34 -5.58 -4.42
N GLY A 28 4.10 -5.80 -3.97
CA GLY A 28 3.64 -7.12 -3.51
C GLY A 28 3.75 -8.20 -4.59
N LYS A 29 3.44 -7.87 -5.86
CA LYS A 29 3.65 -8.80 -6.99
C LYS A 29 5.13 -9.16 -7.15
N TYR A 30 6.01 -8.17 -7.13
CA TYR A 30 7.45 -8.40 -7.18
C TYR A 30 7.95 -9.28 -6.02
N LEU A 31 7.50 -9.02 -4.78
CA LEU A 31 7.89 -9.83 -3.62
C LEU A 31 7.45 -11.29 -3.76
N LYS A 32 6.27 -11.53 -4.33
CA LYS A 32 5.79 -12.89 -4.61
C LYS A 32 6.69 -13.60 -5.62
N GLU A 33 7.08 -12.94 -6.70
CA GLU A 33 8.02 -13.48 -7.68
C GLU A 33 9.39 -13.78 -7.03
N GLN A 34 9.87 -12.90 -6.14
CA GLN A 34 11.10 -13.14 -5.37
C GLN A 34 10.98 -14.34 -4.43
N GLN A 35 9.83 -14.51 -3.78
CA GLN A 35 9.56 -15.65 -2.90
C GLN A 35 9.58 -16.97 -3.69
N GLU A 36 8.91 -17.01 -4.85
CA GLU A 36 8.89 -18.16 -5.76
C GLU A 36 10.28 -18.47 -6.35
N SER A 37 11.11 -17.45 -6.57
CA SER A 37 12.50 -17.64 -6.99
C SER A 37 13.38 -18.16 -5.85
N ALA A 38 13.21 -17.62 -4.63
CA ALA A 38 13.98 -18.00 -3.46
C ALA A 38 13.66 -19.43 -2.98
N SER A 39 12.42 -19.91 -3.17
CA SER A 39 12.01 -21.27 -2.79
C SER A 39 12.75 -22.36 -3.57
N LYS A 40 13.27 -22.03 -4.77
CA LYS A 40 14.05 -22.95 -5.61
C LYS A 40 15.48 -23.19 -5.13
N SER A 41 15.90 -22.52 -4.06
CA SER A 41 17.27 -22.61 -3.55
C SER A 41 17.26 -22.86 -2.04
N GLU A 42 17.82 -24.00 -1.64
CA GLU A 42 17.93 -24.39 -0.23
C GLU A 42 18.85 -23.47 0.56
N SER A 43 19.88 -22.90 -0.06
CA SER A 43 20.85 -22.02 0.60
C SER A 43 20.38 -20.57 0.86
N LYS A 44 19.15 -20.22 0.47
CA LYS A 44 18.61 -18.84 0.55
C LYS A 44 17.76 -18.55 1.79
N ASP A 45 17.95 -19.24 2.90
CA ASP A 45 17.04 -19.14 4.06
C ASP A 45 16.94 -17.73 4.66
N ALA A 46 18.06 -17.02 4.79
CA ALA A 46 18.04 -15.63 5.24
C ALA A 46 17.25 -14.72 4.29
N TYR A 47 17.36 -14.94 2.98
CA TYR A 47 16.63 -14.18 1.98
C TYR A 47 15.14 -14.52 1.97
N LYS A 48 14.77 -15.81 2.14
CA LYS A 48 13.38 -16.24 2.29
C LYS A 48 12.72 -15.56 3.48
N LYS A 49 13.42 -15.52 4.63
CA LYS A 49 12.96 -14.81 5.83
C LYS A 49 12.73 -13.33 5.55
N TYR A 50 13.73 -12.66 4.95
CA TYR A 50 13.62 -11.25 4.58
C TYR A 50 12.41 -10.98 3.66
N ILE A 51 12.21 -11.79 2.61
CA ILE A 51 11.08 -11.63 1.69
C ILE A 51 9.74 -11.82 2.42
N SER A 52 9.64 -12.78 3.35
CA SER A 52 8.45 -12.96 4.18
C SER A 52 8.14 -11.71 5.01
N GLU A 53 9.15 -11.16 5.69
CA GLU A 53 9.00 -9.94 6.50
C GLU A 53 8.59 -8.73 5.64
N GLN A 54 9.12 -8.62 4.42
CA GLN A 54 8.73 -7.57 3.47
C GLN A 54 7.28 -7.73 3.00
N ILE A 55 6.81 -8.95 2.74
CA ILE A 55 5.42 -9.23 2.36
C ILE A 55 4.48 -8.81 3.49
N GLU A 56 4.78 -9.20 4.72
CA GLU A 56 3.99 -8.80 5.90
C GLU A 56 3.97 -7.28 6.10
N SER A 57 5.12 -6.64 5.97
CA SER A 57 5.24 -5.18 6.05
C SER A 57 4.43 -4.46 4.95
N ASN A 58 4.50 -4.95 3.71
CA ASN A 58 3.75 -4.41 2.59
C ASN A 58 2.23 -4.55 2.80
N ASN A 59 1.78 -5.71 3.28
CA ASN A 59 0.37 -5.96 3.57
C ASN A 59 -0.16 -5.07 4.71
N ARG A 60 0.63 -4.85 5.76
CA ARG A 60 0.27 -3.88 6.82
C ARG A 60 0.07 -2.48 6.27
N ARG A 61 0.98 -2.01 5.41
CA ARG A 61 0.87 -0.69 4.78
C ARG A 61 -0.34 -0.58 3.85
N ILE A 62 -0.68 -1.63 3.11
CA ILE A 62 -1.91 -1.65 2.30
C ILE A 62 -3.13 -1.49 3.21
N LYS A 63 -3.19 -2.25 4.30
CA LYS A 63 -4.28 -2.14 5.28
C LYS A 63 -4.40 -0.73 5.85
N GLU A 64 -3.29 -0.11 6.26
CA GLU A 64 -3.28 1.27 6.76
C GLU A 64 -3.80 2.29 5.73
N ILE A 65 -3.56 2.07 4.44
CA ILE A 65 -4.09 2.93 3.37
C ILE A 65 -5.59 2.69 3.17
N ASP A 66 -6.02 1.44 3.27
CA ASP A 66 -7.43 1.08 3.14
C ASP A 66 -8.24 1.69 4.30
N ASP A 67 -7.77 1.54 5.54
CA ASP A 67 -8.37 2.15 6.73
C ASP A 67 -8.47 3.69 6.57
N LYS A 68 -7.40 4.35 6.10
CA LYS A 68 -7.40 5.80 5.83
C LYS A 68 -8.33 6.22 4.69
N SER A 69 -8.57 5.34 3.72
CA SER A 69 -9.44 5.63 2.58
C SER A 69 -10.90 5.51 2.99
N ASP A 70 -11.23 4.55 3.84
CA ASP A 70 -12.57 4.36 4.40
C ASP A 70 -12.97 5.50 5.34
N GLU A 71 -12.04 5.98 6.19
CA GLU A 71 -12.23 7.18 7.01
C GLU A 71 -12.59 8.43 6.19
N GLU A 72 -12.05 8.56 4.98
CA GLU A 72 -12.35 9.70 4.10
C GLU A 72 -13.72 9.56 3.40
N LEU A 73 -14.22 8.33 3.22
CA LEU A 73 -15.52 8.04 2.62
C LEU A 73 -16.67 8.23 3.63
N ASP A 74 -16.49 7.85 4.90
CA ASP A 74 -17.53 7.98 5.94
C ASP A 74 -17.89 9.44 6.27
N VAL A 75 -16.96 10.38 6.07
CA VAL A 75 -17.20 11.81 6.29
C VAL A 75 -18.03 12.44 5.14
N THR A 76 -18.18 11.77 3.99
CA THR A 76 -18.98 12.30 2.86
C THR A 76 -20.47 12.01 2.93
N ASN A 77 -20.91 11.06 3.76
CA ASN A 77 -22.33 10.67 3.87
C ASN A 77 -23.09 11.35 5.03
N ASN A 78 -22.44 12.25 5.78
CA ASN A 78 -23.01 12.93 6.95
C ASN A 78 -23.11 14.46 6.81
N ASN A 79 -23.13 15.01 5.58
CA ASN A 79 -23.37 16.43 5.30
C ASN A 79 -24.45 16.62 4.22
#